data_AF-A0A7Y5VXI7-F1
#
_entry.id   AF-A0A7Y5VXI7-F1
#
_cell.length_a   1.000
_cell.length_b   1.000
_cell.length_c   1.000
_cell.angle_alpha   90.00
_cell.angle_beta   90.00
_cell.angle_gamma   90.00
#
_symmetry.space_group_name_H-M   'P 1'
#
loop_
_entity.id
_entity.type
_entity.pdbx_description
1 polymer ?
#
loop_
_entity_poly.entity_id
_entity_poly.type
_entity_poly.pdbx_seq_one_letter_code
_entity_poly.pdbx_strand_id
1 'polypeptide(L)'
;MISRLQTVVSLGVLVAIAGAASAAVYEKPLWLNDDNGAFSYFDQLIVDDFKLAGDATVTNASWYGNFVGAGDPFSGGESFQFTVRFFNDDGAGQASTSAFFTQNVAATLGTTGLSQEGDAIYSFFANFDGVSLNAETKYYFSVEEIDPNTAKPSFRWNNGIIDGDDDFINYGVLGQGWSQDTNRSAAAFALNVPAPASACAVLAGLLAVGRRRR
;
A
#
# COMPACT_ATOMS: atom_id res chain seq x y z
N MET A 1 2.77 -75.83 2.85
CA MET A 1 2.50 -74.72 1.93
C MET A 1 2.15 -73.49 2.76
N ILE A 2 3.08 -72.55 2.90
CA ILE A 2 2.97 -71.38 3.78
C ILE A 2 2.60 -70.18 2.91
N SER A 3 1.35 -69.72 3.04
CA SER A 3 0.81 -68.55 2.35
C SER A 3 1.35 -67.27 2.99
N ARG A 4 2.15 -66.49 2.25
CA ARG A 4 2.69 -65.19 2.68
C ARG A 4 1.67 -64.08 2.44
N LEU A 5 1.25 -63.43 3.53
CA LEU A 5 0.42 -62.23 3.55
C LEU A 5 1.28 -61.04 3.07
N GLN A 6 0.95 -60.45 1.91
CA GLN A 6 1.60 -59.24 1.42
C GLN A 6 0.89 -58.00 1.99
N THR A 7 1.50 -57.37 2.99
CA THR A 7 1.08 -56.07 3.51
C THR A 7 1.48 -54.99 2.51
N VAL A 8 0.53 -54.50 1.71
CA VAL A 8 0.70 -53.35 0.83
C VAL A 8 0.66 -52.09 1.70
N VAL A 9 1.83 -51.52 2.00
CA VAL A 9 1.94 -50.22 2.65
C VAL A 9 1.79 -49.14 1.58
N SER A 10 0.57 -48.62 1.43
CA SER A 10 0.27 -47.50 0.56
C SER A 10 0.83 -46.21 1.18
N LEU A 11 2.03 -45.81 0.75
CA LEU A 11 2.64 -44.52 1.11
C LEU A 11 1.91 -43.40 0.34
N GLY A 12 0.83 -42.88 0.93
CA GLY A 12 0.11 -41.74 0.39
C GLY A 12 0.93 -40.46 0.52
N VAL A 13 1.50 -39.99 -0.58
CA VAL A 13 2.14 -38.67 -0.70
C VAL A 13 1.07 -37.60 -0.51
N LEU A 14 0.98 -37.04 0.70
CA LEU A 14 0.14 -35.88 0.98
C LEU A 14 0.92 -34.64 0.49
N VAL A 15 0.63 -34.21 -0.74
CA VAL A 15 1.07 -32.89 -1.23
C VAL A 15 0.36 -31.85 -0.37
N ALA A 16 1.07 -31.31 0.63
CA ALA A 16 0.62 -30.13 1.34
C ALA A 16 0.73 -28.96 0.37
N ILE A 17 -0.39 -28.58 -0.23
CA ILE A 17 -0.51 -27.30 -0.92
C ILE A 17 -0.48 -26.25 0.18
N ALA A 18 0.72 -25.81 0.56
CA ALA A 18 0.89 -24.57 1.29
C ALA A 18 0.47 -23.46 0.32
N GLY A 19 -0.84 -23.19 0.26
CA GLY A 19 -1.34 -22.00 -0.39
C GLY A 19 -0.62 -20.83 0.28
N ALA A 20 0.14 -20.07 -0.50
CA ALA A 20 0.70 -18.81 -0.05
C ALA A 20 -0.47 -18.03 0.54
N ALA A 21 -0.44 -17.79 1.85
CA ALA A 21 -1.43 -16.96 2.47
C ALA A 21 -1.31 -15.60 1.79
N SER A 22 -2.34 -15.21 1.02
CA SER A 22 -2.34 -13.94 0.31
C SER A 22 -2.17 -12.85 1.35
N ALA A 23 -1.14 -12.02 1.18
CA ALA A 23 -1.01 -10.79 1.94
C ALA A 23 -2.36 -10.06 1.90
N ALA A 24 -2.83 -9.60 3.06
CA ALA A 24 -3.98 -8.71 3.06
C ALA A 24 -3.49 -7.40 2.44
N VAL A 25 -4.17 -6.95 1.39
CA VAL A 25 -3.83 -5.71 0.71
C VAL A 25 -4.91 -4.72 1.06
N TYR A 26 -4.54 -3.60 1.66
CA TYR A 26 -5.38 -2.42 1.58
C TYR A 26 -5.07 -1.76 0.23
N GLU A 27 -6.09 -1.47 -0.59
CA GLU A 27 -5.90 -0.88 -1.90
C GLU A 27 -7.00 0.16 -2.17
N LYS A 28 -6.57 1.37 -2.56
CA LYS A 28 -7.38 2.34 -3.30
C LYS A 28 -6.91 2.29 -4.76
N PRO A 29 -7.66 1.65 -5.68
CA PRO A 29 -7.23 1.50 -7.06
C PRO A 29 -7.13 2.85 -7.78
N LEU A 30 -6.33 2.92 -8.84
CA LEU A 30 -6.20 4.12 -9.68
C LEU A 30 -7.54 4.51 -10.35
N TRP A 31 -7.89 5.79 -10.31
CA TRP A 31 -9.07 6.37 -10.95
C TRP A 31 -8.66 7.36 -12.05
N LEU A 32 -9.09 7.09 -13.28
CA LEU A 32 -8.69 7.85 -14.48
C LEU A 32 -9.74 8.87 -14.96
N ASN A 33 -10.89 8.98 -14.28
CA ASN A 33 -11.99 9.84 -14.72
C ASN A 33 -12.00 11.23 -14.05
N ASP A 34 -10.90 11.63 -13.41
CA ASP A 34 -10.78 12.92 -12.70
C ASP A 34 -9.52 13.69 -13.16
N ASP A 35 -9.08 14.70 -12.41
CA ASP A 35 -7.79 15.36 -12.61
C ASP A 35 -6.60 14.43 -12.33
N ASN A 36 -5.38 14.91 -12.58
CA ASN A 36 -4.13 14.18 -12.29
C ASN A 36 -3.81 14.01 -10.80
N GLY A 37 -4.73 14.37 -9.91
CA GLY A 37 -4.54 14.38 -8.47
C GLY A 37 -3.75 15.59 -7.97
N ALA A 38 -3.28 15.47 -6.72
CA ALA A 38 -2.68 16.56 -5.98
C ALA A 38 -1.16 16.50 -5.96
N PHE A 39 -0.52 17.66 -5.93
CA PHE A 39 0.93 17.73 -5.72
C PHE A 39 1.27 17.42 -4.27
N SER A 40 2.28 16.57 -4.07
CA SER A 40 2.83 16.28 -2.74
C SER A 40 4.30 16.68 -2.70
N TYR A 41 4.59 17.80 -2.03
CA TYR A 41 5.93 18.38 -1.92
C TYR A 41 6.14 19.02 -0.53
N PHE A 42 7.35 19.49 -0.24
CA PHE A 42 7.76 19.92 1.11
C PHE A 42 6.91 21.04 1.74
N ASP A 43 6.32 21.94 0.94
CA ASP A 43 5.41 23.00 1.39
C ASP A 43 3.92 22.68 1.21
N GLN A 44 3.57 21.46 0.77
CA GLN A 44 2.22 20.92 0.74
C GLN A 44 2.26 19.39 0.69
N LEU A 45 2.10 18.76 1.84
CA LEU A 45 1.94 17.31 1.95
C LEU A 45 0.51 16.92 1.63
N ILE A 46 0.39 15.79 0.93
CA ILE A 46 -0.87 15.11 0.70
C ILE A 46 -0.92 13.88 1.58
N VAL A 47 -2.02 13.70 2.28
CA VAL A 47 -2.30 12.50 3.08
C VAL A 47 -3.69 11.98 2.74
N ASP A 48 -3.81 10.67 2.76
CA ASP A 48 -5.08 9.99 2.54
C ASP A 48 -5.30 8.92 3.60
N ASP A 49 -6.55 8.75 4.02
CA ASP A 49 -6.90 7.88 5.12
C ASP A 49 -7.11 6.42 4.70
N PHE A 50 -6.90 5.52 5.64
CA PHE A 50 -7.17 4.11 5.47
C PHE A 50 -7.47 3.43 6.81
N LYS A 51 -8.06 2.23 6.72
CA LYS A 51 -8.26 1.31 7.84
C LYS A 51 -7.90 -0.10 7.41
N LEU A 52 -7.25 -0.84 8.30
CA LEU A 52 -6.96 -2.25 8.07
C LEU A 52 -8.05 -3.13 8.68
N ALA A 53 -8.41 -4.20 7.97
CA ALA A 53 -9.38 -5.18 8.47
C ALA A 53 -8.84 -6.06 9.62
N GLY A 54 -7.54 -5.95 9.92
CA GLY A 54 -6.87 -6.75 10.95
C GLY A 54 -5.56 -6.12 11.40
N ASP A 55 -5.10 -6.50 12.60
CA ASP A 55 -3.81 -6.07 13.14
C ASP A 55 -2.66 -6.56 12.24
N ALA A 56 -1.71 -5.68 11.99
CA ALA A 56 -0.81 -5.81 10.86
C ALA A 56 0.52 -5.09 11.08
N THR A 57 1.59 -5.57 10.44
CA THR A 57 2.78 -4.77 10.20
C THR A 57 2.90 -4.51 8.71
N VAL A 58 2.65 -3.27 8.29
CA VAL A 58 2.84 -2.85 6.88
C VAL A 58 4.32 -2.68 6.63
N THR A 59 4.89 -3.32 5.60
CA THR A 59 6.34 -3.25 5.32
C THR A 59 6.68 -2.64 3.96
N ASN A 60 5.67 -2.41 3.13
CA ASN A 60 5.85 -1.82 1.83
C ASN A 60 4.54 -1.19 1.35
N ALA A 61 4.67 -0.29 0.38
CA ALA A 61 3.57 0.38 -0.26
C ALA A 61 3.83 0.50 -1.77
N SER A 62 2.75 0.57 -2.53
CA SER A 62 2.78 1.03 -3.90
C SER A 62 1.82 2.20 -4.09
N TRP A 63 2.14 3.12 -4.98
CA TRP A 63 1.30 4.27 -5.29
C TRP A 63 1.46 4.66 -6.76
N TYR A 64 0.53 5.48 -7.25
CA TYR A 64 0.55 5.98 -8.61
C TYR A 64 0.78 7.48 -8.62
N GLY A 65 1.55 7.94 -9.61
CA GLY A 65 1.82 9.36 -9.76
C GLY A 65 2.33 9.71 -11.14
N ASN A 66 2.31 11.00 -11.44
CA ASN A 66 2.90 11.57 -12.65
C ASN A 66 3.81 12.75 -12.29
N PHE A 67 4.67 13.14 -13.23
CA PHE A 67 5.54 14.31 -13.06
C PHE A 67 5.14 15.38 -14.06
N VAL A 68 4.80 16.57 -13.56
CA VAL A 68 4.30 17.66 -14.40
C VAL A 68 5.44 18.55 -14.86
N GLY A 69 5.63 18.63 -16.17
CA GLY A 69 6.65 19.48 -16.79
C GLY A 69 8.10 19.01 -16.57
N ALA A 70 8.30 17.90 -15.85
CA ALA A 70 9.54 17.14 -15.91
C ALA A 70 9.46 16.22 -17.14
N GLY A 71 10.59 15.99 -17.80
CA GLY A 71 10.67 14.98 -18.86
C GLY A 71 10.38 13.57 -18.33
N ASP A 72 10.47 12.57 -19.19
CA ASP A 72 10.28 11.18 -18.80
C ASP A 72 11.23 10.80 -17.62
N PRO A 73 10.70 10.45 -16.43
CA PRO A 73 11.50 10.09 -15.27
C PRO A 73 12.45 8.91 -15.55
N PHE A 74 12.13 8.02 -16.50
CA PHE A 74 13.03 6.92 -16.87
C PHE A 74 14.35 7.40 -17.49
N SER A 75 14.41 8.63 -17.99
CA SER A 75 15.67 9.21 -18.49
C SER A 75 16.71 9.45 -17.38
N GLY A 76 16.27 9.54 -16.12
CA GLY A 76 17.13 9.76 -14.94
C GLY A 76 17.52 8.49 -14.18
N GLY A 77 16.89 7.34 -14.48
CA GLY A 77 17.11 6.05 -13.81
C GLY A 77 15.81 5.37 -13.35
N GLU A 78 15.92 4.15 -12.85
CA GLU A 78 14.77 3.30 -12.43
C GLU A 78 14.38 3.47 -10.94
N SER A 79 15.00 4.40 -10.21
CA SER A 79 14.74 4.61 -8.78
C SER A 79 14.51 6.08 -8.44
N PHE A 80 13.47 6.35 -7.67
CA PHE A 80 13.12 7.67 -7.17
C PHE A 80 13.17 7.69 -5.64
N GLN A 81 13.58 8.81 -5.05
CA GLN A 81 13.60 8.95 -3.60
C GLN A 81 12.29 9.58 -3.14
N PHE A 82 11.68 8.98 -2.13
CA PHE A 82 10.46 9.50 -1.51
C PHE A 82 10.61 9.51 0.01
N THR A 83 9.90 10.41 0.69
CA THR A 83 9.63 10.29 2.12
C THR A 83 8.26 9.65 2.29
N VAL A 84 8.21 8.51 2.98
CA VAL A 84 6.98 7.85 3.40
C VAL A 84 6.64 8.25 4.83
N ARG A 85 5.38 8.59 5.11
CA ARG A 85 4.90 8.94 6.45
C ARG A 85 3.59 8.27 6.80
N PHE A 86 3.42 7.98 8.09
CA PHE A 86 2.14 7.57 8.68
C PHE A 86 1.76 8.51 9.82
N PHE A 87 0.47 8.84 9.88
CA PHE A 87 -0.12 9.73 10.88
C PHE A 87 -1.28 9.03 11.58
N ASN A 88 -1.47 9.36 12.86
CA ASN A 88 -2.68 8.96 13.58
C ASN A 88 -3.82 9.87 13.15
N ASP A 89 -5.05 9.45 13.41
CA ASP A 89 -6.18 10.39 13.44
C ASP A 89 -6.06 11.32 14.66
N ASP A 90 -6.40 12.59 14.48
CA ASP A 90 -6.39 13.61 15.54
C ASP A 90 -7.65 13.61 16.41
N GLY A 91 -8.63 12.74 16.10
CA GLY A 91 -9.93 12.63 16.75
C GLY A 91 -11.02 13.50 16.12
N ALA A 92 -10.67 14.37 15.16
CA ALA A 92 -11.60 15.20 14.40
C ALA A 92 -11.78 14.72 12.95
N GLY A 93 -11.25 13.55 12.61
CA GLY A 93 -11.28 13.04 11.23
C GLY A 93 -10.22 13.67 10.34
N GLN A 94 -9.09 14.11 10.92
CA GLN A 94 -7.91 14.58 10.19
C GLN A 94 -6.65 13.86 10.66
N ALA A 95 -5.57 13.94 9.87
CA ALA A 95 -4.26 13.44 10.30
C ALA A 95 -3.73 14.25 11.49
N SER A 96 -2.92 13.62 12.34
CA SER A 96 -2.15 14.32 13.37
C SER A 96 -1.15 15.29 12.73
N THR A 97 -0.82 16.40 13.40
CA THR A 97 0.12 17.41 12.87
C THR A 97 1.56 16.88 12.75
N SER A 98 1.88 15.82 13.49
CA SER A 98 3.16 15.11 13.45
C SER A 98 2.94 13.67 12.99
N ALA A 99 3.80 13.19 12.10
CA ALA A 99 3.86 11.79 11.73
C ALA A 99 4.42 10.96 12.90
N PHE A 100 3.85 9.78 13.16
CA PHE A 100 4.43 8.84 14.12
C PHE A 100 5.47 7.92 13.47
N PHE A 101 5.48 7.86 12.13
CA PHE A 101 6.49 7.18 11.34
C PHE A 101 6.93 8.05 10.17
N THR A 102 8.23 8.09 9.89
CA THR A 102 8.81 8.79 8.73
C THR A 102 10.07 8.06 8.30
N GLN A 103 10.17 7.74 7.00
CA GLN A 103 11.35 7.12 6.43
C GLN A 103 11.56 7.57 4.99
N ASN A 104 12.82 7.87 4.65
CA ASN A 104 13.21 8.06 3.26
C ASN A 104 13.41 6.69 2.61
N VAL A 105 12.81 6.48 1.44
CA VAL A 105 12.83 5.23 0.71
C VAL A 105 13.24 5.44 -0.74
N ALA A 106 13.96 4.47 -1.28
CA ALA A 106 14.17 4.35 -2.72
C ALA A 106 13.02 3.53 -3.31
N ALA A 107 12.14 4.19 -4.07
CA ALA A 107 11.05 3.55 -4.77
C ALA A 107 11.50 3.04 -6.15
N THR A 108 11.15 1.80 -6.46
CA THR A 108 11.26 1.24 -7.82
C THR A 108 10.17 1.85 -8.69
N LEU A 109 10.58 2.39 -9.83
CA LEU A 109 9.69 2.98 -10.83
C LEU A 109 9.20 1.90 -11.82
N GLY A 110 7.91 1.93 -12.16
CA GLY A 110 7.30 1.10 -13.19
C GLY A 110 6.44 1.92 -14.14
N THR A 111 6.43 1.53 -15.42
CA THR A 111 5.47 2.08 -16.40
C THR A 111 4.12 1.42 -16.23
N THR A 112 3.05 2.21 -16.30
CA THR A 112 1.68 1.66 -16.34
C THR A 112 1.15 1.51 -17.77
N GLY A 113 1.74 2.24 -18.72
CA GLY A 113 1.21 2.40 -20.08
C GLY A 113 -0.03 3.31 -20.15
N LEU A 114 -0.41 3.92 -19.03
CA LEU A 114 -1.55 4.83 -18.91
C LEU A 114 -1.09 6.28 -18.93
N SER A 115 -2.02 7.18 -19.28
CA SER A 115 -1.81 8.62 -19.25
C SER A 115 -3.10 9.34 -18.89
N GLN A 116 -2.99 10.49 -18.23
CA GLN A 116 -4.12 11.34 -17.85
C GLN A 116 -3.75 12.81 -18.13
N GLU A 117 -4.65 13.52 -18.82
CA GLU A 117 -4.42 14.89 -19.33
C GLU A 117 -3.12 15.08 -20.14
N GLY A 118 -2.58 14.01 -20.74
CA GLY A 118 -1.35 14.05 -21.52
C GLY A 118 -0.07 13.73 -20.73
N ASP A 119 -0.16 13.60 -19.41
CA ASP A 119 0.95 13.15 -18.57
C ASP A 119 0.91 11.63 -18.41
N ALA A 120 2.07 10.99 -18.54
CA ALA A 120 2.21 9.55 -18.30
C ALA A 120 2.10 9.23 -16.81
N ILE A 121 1.35 8.18 -16.48
CA ILE A 121 1.19 7.69 -15.11
C ILE A 121 2.21 6.59 -14.84
N TYR A 122 2.87 6.69 -13.70
CA TYR A 122 3.85 5.73 -13.23
C TYR A 122 3.35 5.03 -11.97
N SER A 123 3.82 3.80 -11.79
CA SER A 123 3.67 3.07 -10.53
C SER A 123 4.98 3.14 -9.76
N PHE A 124 4.90 3.35 -8.45
CA PHE A 124 6.03 3.34 -7.55
C PHE A 124 5.83 2.24 -6.52
N PHE A 125 6.93 1.59 -6.13
CA PHE A 125 6.93 0.58 -5.09
C PHE A 125 8.12 0.77 -4.17
N ALA A 126 7.91 0.76 -2.85
CA ALA A 126 8.99 0.88 -1.89
C ALA A 126 8.78 0.01 -0.64
N ASN A 127 9.89 -0.51 -0.11
CA ASN A 127 9.94 -1.18 1.20
C ASN A 127 10.41 -0.19 2.28
N PHE A 128 9.98 -0.41 3.52
CA PHE A 128 10.36 0.37 4.70
C PHE A 128 10.43 -0.53 5.96
N ASP A 129 10.88 0.02 7.09
CA ASP A 129 11.27 -0.72 8.30
C ASP A 129 10.11 -1.46 9.02
N GLY A 130 8.88 -1.29 8.54
CA GLY A 130 7.68 -1.90 9.09
C GLY A 130 6.94 -0.97 10.05
N VAL A 131 5.62 -0.88 9.89
CA VAL A 131 4.74 -0.07 10.73
C VAL A 131 3.63 -0.94 11.29
N SER A 132 3.63 -1.15 12.61
CA SER A 132 2.58 -1.90 13.29
C SER A 132 1.33 -1.06 13.47
N LEU A 133 0.21 -1.53 12.92
CA LEU A 133 -1.07 -0.85 12.88
C LEU A 133 -2.16 -1.76 13.46
N ASN A 134 -3.10 -1.16 14.18
CA ASN A 134 -4.24 -1.88 14.74
C ASN A 134 -5.38 -1.95 13.73
N ALA A 135 -6.15 -3.03 13.78
CA ALA A 135 -7.38 -3.20 13.01
C ALA A 135 -8.37 -2.05 13.29
N GLU A 136 -9.18 -1.71 12.29
CA GLU A 136 -10.30 -0.77 12.38
C GLU A 136 -9.95 0.64 12.87
N THR A 137 -8.66 0.93 13.03
CA THR A 137 -8.15 2.23 13.46
C THR A 137 -7.86 3.05 12.21
N LYS A 138 -8.36 4.29 12.16
CA LYS A 138 -8.09 5.22 11.05
C LYS A 138 -6.65 5.73 11.16
N TYR A 139 -5.91 5.58 10.07
CA TYR A 139 -4.58 6.13 9.89
C TYR A 139 -4.53 6.93 8.60
N TYR A 140 -3.47 7.72 8.42
CA TYR A 140 -3.22 8.43 7.17
C TYR A 140 -1.85 8.07 6.63
N PHE A 141 -1.76 7.93 5.31
CA PHE A 141 -0.56 7.61 4.57
C PHE A 141 -0.16 8.78 3.67
N SER A 142 1.14 9.02 3.55
CA SER A 142 1.69 10.10 2.73
C SER A 142 2.96 9.66 2.02
N VAL A 143 3.10 10.11 0.78
CA VAL A 143 4.36 10.06 0.03
C VAL A 143 4.73 11.46 -0.43
N GLU A 144 6.01 11.81 -0.33
CA GLU A 144 6.56 13.09 -0.77
C GLU A 144 7.81 12.81 -1.61
N GLU A 145 7.89 13.34 -2.83
CA GLU A 145 9.09 13.22 -3.65
C GLU A 145 10.27 13.94 -3.00
N ILE A 146 11.44 13.30 -2.97
CA ILE A 146 12.72 13.90 -2.60
C ILE A 146 13.53 14.09 -3.87
N ASP A 147 13.48 15.29 -4.46
CA ASP A 147 14.40 15.67 -5.54
C ASP A 147 15.45 16.67 -5.00
N PRO A 148 16.72 16.24 -4.82
CA PRO A 148 17.77 17.15 -4.36
C PRO A 148 18.14 18.24 -5.38
N ASN A 149 17.73 18.10 -6.64
CA ASN A 149 18.09 19.00 -7.72
C ASN A 149 17.01 20.04 -8.04
N THR A 150 15.77 19.82 -7.58
CA THR A 150 14.64 20.71 -7.88
C THR A 150 14.06 21.27 -6.60
N ALA A 151 14.06 22.61 -6.48
CA ALA A 151 13.49 23.30 -5.33
C ALA A 151 11.96 23.15 -5.20
N LYS A 152 11.29 22.58 -6.21
CA LYS A 152 9.86 22.24 -6.22
C LYS A 152 9.68 20.88 -6.90
N PRO A 153 9.48 19.80 -6.14
CA PRO A 153 9.16 18.49 -6.69
C PRO A 153 7.99 18.60 -7.67
N SER A 154 8.04 17.83 -8.75
CA SER A 154 7.03 17.87 -9.82
C SER A 154 6.02 16.72 -9.72
N PHE A 155 6.23 15.83 -8.76
CA PHE A 155 5.37 14.70 -8.47
C PHE A 155 3.95 15.12 -8.06
N ARG A 156 2.98 14.52 -8.76
CA ARG A 156 1.57 14.47 -8.36
C ARG A 156 1.21 13.05 -7.98
N TRP A 157 0.49 12.90 -6.89
CA TRP A 157 -0.11 11.64 -6.50
C TRP A 157 -1.44 11.51 -7.22
N ASN A 158 -1.56 10.51 -8.10
CA ASN A 158 -2.78 10.31 -8.87
C ASN A 158 -3.95 9.89 -7.96
N ASN A 159 -5.14 10.24 -8.43
CA ASN A 159 -6.41 9.96 -7.82
C ASN A 159 -6.75 8.47 -7.77
N GLY A 160 -7.34 8.04 -6.66
CA GLY A 160 -7.86 6.72 -6.41
C GLY A 160 -9.38 6.67 -6.52
N ILE A 161 -9.94 5.46 -6.57
CA ILE A 161 -11.39 5.26 -6.57
C ILE A 161 -11.97 5.73 -5.24
N ILE A 162 -13.02 6.55 -5.32
CA ILE A 162 -13.82 7.00 -4.18
C ILE A 162 -14.74 5.84 -3.74
N ASP A 163 -14.62 5.36 -2.50
CA ASP A 163 -15.48 4.29 -1.92
C ASP A 163 -16.47 4.84 -0.87
N GLY A 164 -16.87 6.11 -1.00
CA GLY A 164 -17.88 6.74 -0.13
C GLY A 164 -17.89 8.27 -0.19
N ASP A 165 -18.79 8.88 0.56
CA ASP A 165 -18.99 10.34 0.58
C ASP A 165 -17.86 11.12 1.32
N ASP A 166 -16.91 10.44 1.97
CA ASP A 166 -15.87 11.05 2.83
C ASP A 166 -14.43 10.83 2.33
N ASP A 167 -14.25 10.33 1.10
CA ASP A 167 -12.94 9.95 0.52
C ASP A 167 -12.26 11.17 -0.13
N PHE A 168 -11.86 12.14 0.69
CA PHE A 168 -11.20 13.36 0.24
C PHE A 168 -9.74 13.41 0.70
N ILE A 169 -8.88 13.89 -0.19
CA ILE A 169 -7.49 14.16 0.14
C ILE A 169 -7.39 15.26 1.21
N ASN A 170 -6.60 15.00 2.24
CA ASN A 170 -6.15 16.02 3.17
C ASN A 170 -4.81 16.59 2.71
N TYR A 171 -4.70 17.92 2.73
CA TYR A 171 -3.47 18.61 2.40
C TYR A 171 -3.08 19.60 3.51
N GLY A 172 -1.78 19.80 3.68
CA GLY A 172 -1.28 20.65 4.75
C GLY A 172 0.23 20.77 4.75
N VAL A 173 0.74 21.55 5.69
CA VAL A 173 2.18 21.66 5.95
C VAL A 173 2.48 20.90 7.23
N LEU A 174 3.59 20.16 7.27
CA LEU A 174 3.98 19.42 8.46
C LEU A 174 4.07 20.35 9.69
N GLY A 175 3.46 19.93 10.80
CA GLY A 175 3.38 20.73 12.02
C GLY A 175 2.32 21.84 12.00
N GLN A 176 1.55 21.98 10.91
CA GLN A 176 0.38 22.85 10.81
C GLN A 176 -0.90 22.01 10.79
N GLY A 177 -2.06 22.66 10.87
CA GLY A 177 -3.35 22.00 10.71
C GLY A 177 -3.58 21.54 9.27
N TRP A 178 -4.46 20.54 9.10
CA TRP A 178 -4.83 20.01 7.80
C TRP A 178 -6.06 20.71 7.24
N SER A 179 -6.14 20.74 5.91
CA SER A 179 -7.33 21.16 5.18
C SER A 179 -7.76 20.00 4.29
N GLN A 180 -9.07 19.86 4.11
CA GLN A 180 -9.64 18.85 3.25
C GLN A 180 -9.92 19.47 1.87
N ASP A 181 -9.49 18.81 0.80
CA ASP A 181 -9.88 19.20 -0.56
C ASP A 181 -11.11 18.40 -0.98
N THR A 182 -12.29 19.01 -0.82
CA THR A 182 -13.56 18.36 -1.15
C THR A 182 -13.83 18.27 -2.66
N ASN A 183 -12.94 18.80 -3.50
CA ASN A 183 -13.06 18.71 -4.96
C ASN A 183 -12.19 17.62 -5.56
N ARG A 184 -11.43 16.87 -4.75
CA ARG A 184 -10.54 15.82 -5.22
C ARG A 184 -10.84 14.51 -4.52
N SER A 185 -10.83 13.44 -5.31
CA SER A 185 -10.90 12.08 -4.81
C SER A 185 -9.71 11.73 -3.92
N ALA A 186 -9.84 10.64 -3.17
CA ALA A 186 -8.78 9.91 -2.50
C ALA A 186 -7.53 9.70 -3.39
N ALA A 187 -6.39 9.37 -2.78
CA ALA A 187 -5.14 9.09 -3.48
C ALA A 187 -5.02 7.59 -3.80
N ALA A 188 -4.44 7.25 -4.95
CA ALA A 188 -4.27 5.85 -5.37
C ALA A 188 -3.03 5.21 -4.71
N PHE A 189 -3.25 4.26 -3.82
CA PHE A 189 -2.17 3.48 -3.19
C PHE A 189 -2.61 2.11 -2.71
N ALA A 190 -1.63 1.25 -2.47
CA ALA A 190 -1.81 -0.02 -1.82
C ALA A 190 -0.77 -0.22 -0.72
N LEU A 191 -1.18 -0.86 0.37
CA LEU A 191 -0.34 -1.26 1.49
C LEU A 191 -0.38 -2.78 1.60
N ASN A 192 0.78 -3.43 1.50
CA ASN A 192 0.85 -4.87 1.69
C ASN A 192 1.05 -5.20 3.16
N VAL A 193 0.12 -5.99 3.69
CA VAL A 193 0.16 -6.55 5.03
C VAL A 193 0.46 -8.04 4.91
N PRO A 194 1.52 -8.58 5.54
CA PRO A 194 1.74 -10.01 5.62
C PRO A 194 0.49 -10.71 6.13
N ALA A 195 0.10 -11.81 5.48
CA ALA A 195 -1.12 -12.51 5.85
C ALA A 195 -1.13 -12.83 7.36
N PRO A 196 -2.27 -12.70 8.04
CA PRO A 196 -2.34 -12.99 9.47
C PRO A 196 -1.88 -14.42 9.75
N ALA A 197 -1.00 -14.61 10.73
CA ALA A 197 -0.54 -15.94 11.12
C ALA A 197 -1.70 -16.88 11.52
N SER A 198 -2.82 -16.31 11.94
CA SER A 198 -4.08 -17.01 12.22
C SER A 198 -4.66 -17.73 10.99
N ALA A 199 -4.54 -17.17 9.79
CA ALA A 199 -4.98 -17.83 8.55
C ALA A 199 -4.21 -19.14 8.31
N CYS A 200 -2.89 -19.12 8.55
CA CYS A 200 -2.03 -20.30 8.47
C CYS A 200 -2.42 -21.35 9.53
N ALA A 201 -2.77 -20.92 10.75
CA ALA A 201 -3.18 -21.82 11.83
C ALA A 201 -4.52 -22.53 11.55
N VAL A 202 -5.50 -21.82 10.95
CA VAL A 202 -6.80 -22.42 10.57
C VAL A 202 -6.61 -23.49 9.50
N LEU A 203 -5.82 -23.19 8.46
CA LEU A 203 -5.49 -24.15 7.41
C LEU A 203 -4.79 -25.40 7.99
N ALA A 204 -3.81 -25.19 8.88
CA ALA A 204 -3.13 -26.30 9.56
C ALA A 204 -4.09 -27.14 10.42
N GLY A 205 -5.01 -26.49 11.14
CA GLY A 205 -6.03 -27.15 11.95
C GLY A 205 -7.00 -28.00 11.12
N LEU A 206 -7.49 -27.48 9.99
CA LEU A 206 -8.35 -28.22 9.07
C LEU A 206 -7.65 -29.45 8.49
N LEU A 207 -6.38 -29.33 8.12
CA LEU A 207 -5.58 -30.47 7.65
C LEU A 207 -5.39 -31.54 8.73
N ALA A 208 -5.18 -31.13 9.99
CA ALA A 208 -5.05 -32.05 11.12
C ALA A 208 -6.36 -32.81 11.41
N VAL A 209 -7.51 -32.13 11.37
CA VAL A 209 -8.82 -32.77 11.56
C VAL A 209 -9.17 -33.71 10.41
N GLY A 210 -8.87 -33.30 9.16
CA GLY A 210 -9.08 -34.15 7.98
C GLY A 210 -8.28 -35.45 8.01
N ARG A 211 -7.05 -35.42 8.54
CA ARG A 211 -6.21 -36.63 8.71
C ARG A 211 -6.75 -37.61 9.75
N ARG A 212 -7.47 -37.14 10.78
CA ARG A 212 -7.98 -38.00 11.86
C ARG A 212 -9.23 -38.81 11.47
N ARG A 213 -9.86 -38.47 10.34
CA ARG A 213 -11.09 -39.12 9.83
C ARG A 213 -10.84 -40.16 8.74
N ARG A 214 -9.59 -40.43 8.37
CA ARG A 214 -9.19 -41.50 7.44
C ARG A 214 -8.38 -42.54 8.19
#